data_AF-A0A7V9EI78-F1
#
_entry.id   AF-A0A7V9EI78-F1
#
_cell.length_a   1.000
_cell.length_b   1.000
_cell.length_c   1.000
_cell.angle_alpha   90.00
_cell.angle_beta   90.00
_cell.angle_gamma   90.00
#
_symmetry.space_group_name_H-M   'P 1'
#
loop_
_entity.id
_entity.type
_entity.pdbx_description
1 polymer ?
#
loop_
_entity_poly.entity_id
_entity_poly.type
_entity_poly.pdbx_seq_one_letter_code
_entity_poly.pdbx_strand_id
1 'polypeptide(L)'
;MSNVAENAASVVALWRYPVKSMMGEELNAAEVTEQGVLGDRPYALVDAETGKVVSAKEPRKWAKLFELRASFLEPPLSGERLPHVRITFPDGRSMTTAERGLDEALSDVVGRRVAFATAAPDKPSLEEYWPDIEGLTYRETVTDEAMPEGTFFDLGLVHVLTTATLDRLRELHPQGRYEVRRFRPNIVVASAGSA
;
A
#
# COMPACT_ATOMS: atom_id res chain seq x y z
N MET A 1 20.77 -14.84 36.68
CA MET A 1 19.65 -15.53 36.01
C MET A 1 19.08 -14.54 35.00
N SER A 2 19.42 -14.72 33.72
CA SER A 2 18.96 -13.86 32.64
C SER A 2 17.49 -14.14 32.38
N ASN A 3 16.65 -13.11 32.50
CA ASN A 3 15.26 -13.15 32.11
C ASN A 3 15.20 -13.23 30.58
N VAL A 4 15.22 -14.45 30.02
CA VAL A 4 14.90 -14.65 28.61
C VAL A 4 13.41 -14.37 28.53
N ALA A 5 13.05 -13.19 28.05
CA ALA A 5 11.66 -12.91 27.71
C ALA A 5 11.19 -14.05 26.80
N GLU A 6 10.17 -14.79 27.21
CA GLU A 6 9.49 -15.71 26.30
C GLU A 6 9.10 -14.90 25.06
N ASN A 7 9.56 -15.35 23.89
CA ASN A 7 9.19 -14.71 22.63
C ASN A 7 7.68 -14.88 22.44
N ALA A 8 6.91 -13.88 22.86
CA ALA A 8 5.44 -13.88 22.79
C ALA A 8 4.92 -13.88 21.34
N ALA A 9 5.79 -13.57 20.37
CA ALA A 9 5.46 -13.55 18.96
C ALA A 9 6.70 -13.65 18.05
N SER A 10 6.49 -13.93 16.77
CA SER A 10 7.52 -13.96 15.72
C SER A 10 7.08 -13.19 14.47
N VAL A 11 8.02 -12.53 13.79
CA VAL A 11 7.77 -11.93 12.48
C VAL A 11 7.82 -13.03 11.43
N VAL A 12 6.72 -13.20 10.67
CA VAL A 12 6.58 -14.27 9.68
C VAL A 12 6.57 -13.76 8.24
N ALA A 13 6.37 -12.46 8.02
CA ALA A 13 6.55 -11.84 6.71
C ALA A 13 6.84 -10.34 6.85
N LEU A 14 7.63 -9.82 5.91
CA LEU A 14 7.88 -8.40 5.73
C LEU A 14 7.49 -7.99 4.31
N TRP A 15 6.93 -6.79 4.19
CA TRP A 15 6.37 -6.28 2.96
C TRP A 15 6.65 -4.79 2.80
N ARG A 16 6.85 -4.38 1.55
CA ARG A 16 6.97 -2.97 1.15
C ARG A 16 6.11 -2.68 -0.07
N TYR A 17 5.56 -1.48 -0.15
CA TYR A 17 4.67 -1.04 -1.23
C TYR A 17 5.22 0.23 -1.87
N PRO A 18 6.09 0.13 -2.89
CA PRO A 18 6.76 1.30 -3.47
C PRO A 18 5.80 2.35 -4.04
N VAL A 19 4.60 1.94 -4.47
CA VAL A 19 3.57 2.84 -5.01
C VAL A 19 2.29 2.72 -4.17
N LYS A 20 1.72 3.87 -3.77
CA LYS A 20 0.44 3.94 -3.05
C LYS A 20 -0.63 3.14 -3.80
N SER A 21 -1.44 2.41 -3.04
CA SER A 21 -2.54 1.54 -3.50
C SER A 21 -2.19 0.36 -4.40
N MET A 22 -0.97 0.21 -4.92
CA MET A 22 -0.54 -0.97 -5.67
C MET A 22 -0.14 -2.14 -4.76
N MET A 23 -0.08 -3.35 -5.35
CA MET A 23 0.53 -4.51 -4.71
C MET A 23 2.04 -4.31 -4.57
N GLY A 24 2.62 -4.90 -3.52
CA GLY A 24 4.02 -4.70 -3.15
C GLY A 24 4.93 -5.89 -3.39
N GLU A 25 6.06 -5.84 -2.70
CA GLU A 25 7.13 -6.84 -2.67
C GLU A 25 7.28 -7.45 -1.28
N GLU A 26 7.62 -8.73 -1.25
CA GLU A 26 7.94 -9.46 -0.02
C GLU A 26 9.44 -9.34 0.25
N LEU A 27 9.82 -9.09 1.50
CA LEU A 27 11.19 -8.81 1.89
C LEU A 27 11.70 -9.82 2.91
N ASN A 28 13.01 -10.09 2.88
CA ASN A 28 13.69 -10.85 3.92
C ASN A 28 14.13 -9.97 5.12
N ALA A 29 14.31 -8.67 4.88
CA ALA A 29 14.68 -7.68 5.88
C ALA A 29 14.20 -6.29 5.44
N ALA A 30 13.93 -5.41 6.39
CA ALA A 30 13.52 -4.04 6.14
C ALA A 30 14.11 -3.11 7.19
N GLU A 31 14.58 -1.93 6.77
CA GLU A 31 14.94 -0.84 7.67
C GLU A 31 13.67 -0.05 8.05
N VAL A 32 13.53 0.24 9.34
CA VAL A 32 12.46 1.10 9.86
C VAL A 32 13.08 2.42 10.26
N THR A 33 12.57 3.51 9.69
CA THR A 33 12.98 4.88 9.97
C THR A 33 11.86 5.63 10.69
N GLU A 34 12.09 6.89 11.04
CA GLU A 34 11.05 7.78 11.59
C GLU A 34 9.90 8.03 10.59
N GLN A 35 10.12 7.73 9.30
CA GLN A 35 9.15 7.88 8.22
C GLN A 35 8.47 6.56 7.83
N GLY A 36 8.69 5.48 8.61
CA GLY A 36 8.13 4.16 8.35
C GLY A 36 9.14 3.18 7.76
N VAL A 37 8.69 2.20 6.98
CA VAL A 37 9.60 1.27 6.29
C VAL A 37 10.32 2.00 5.15
N LEU A 38 11.64 1.88 5.07
CA LEU A 38 12.43 2.52 4.03
C LEU A 38 11.95 2.13 2.62
N GLY A 39 11.61 3.13 1.82
CA GLY A 39 11.07 2.97 0.46
C GLY A 39 9.60 2.59 0.41
N ASP A 40 8.87 2.64 1.52
CA ASP A 40 7.44 2.37 1.53
C ASP A 40 6.62 3.61 1.16
N ARG A 41 5.74 3.44 0.16
CA ARG A 41 4.87 4.47 -0.43
C ARG A 41 5.56 5.82 -0.78
N PRO A 42 6.81 5.87 -1.32
CA PRO A 42 7.40 7.12 -1.77
C PRO A 42 6.78 7.63 -3.08
N TYR A 43 6.01 6.80 -3.77
CA TYR A 43 5.35 7.13 -5.03
C TYR A 43 3.84 6.98 -4.92
N ALA A 44 3.11 7.73 -5.73
CA ALA A 44 1.67 7.55 -5.94
C ALA A 44 1.29 7.93 -7.37
N LEU A 45 0.04 7.68 -7.73
CA LEU A 45 -0.55 8.28 -8.93
C LEU A 45 -1.35 9.52 -8.52
N VAL A 46 -1.38 10.51 -9.39
CA VAL A 46 -2.22 11.71 -9.26
C VAL A 46 -3.21 11.73 -10.41
N ASP A 47 -4.48 11.96 -10.11
CA ASP A 47 -5.53 12.10 -11.11
C ASP A 47 -5.34 13.41 -11.86
N ALA A 48 -5.14 13.33 -13.18
CA ALA A 48 -4.84 14.50 -14.00
C ALA A 48 -6.01 15.49 -14.09
N GLU A 49 -7.25 15.04 -13.84
CA GLU A 49 -8.43 15.90 -13.87
C GLU A 49 -8.59 16.71 -12.58
N THR A 50 -8.33 16.09 -11.42
CA THR A 50 -8.62 16.69 -10.11
C THR A 50 -7.38 17.19 -9.38
N GLY A 51 -6.18 16.74 -9.77
CA GLY A 51 -4.93 16.97 -9.04
C GLY A 51 -4.83 16.20 -7.71
N LYS A 52 -5.82 15.37 -7.39
CA LYS A 52 -5.85 14.58 -6.15
C LYS A 52 -4.97 13.35 -6.26
N VAL A 53 -4.42 12.93 -5.12
CA VAL A 53 -3.71 11.66 -5.00
C VAL A 53 -4.71 10.52 -5.18
N VAL A 54 -4.41 9.64 -6.12
CA VAL A 54 -5.23 8.46 -6.39
C VAL A 54 -5.17 7.50 -5.19
N SER A 55 -6.34 7.00 -4.79
CA SER A 55 -6.47 6.12 -3.63
C SER A 55 -7.49 5.01 -3.89
N ALA A 56 -7.14 3.78 -3.49
CA ALA A 56 -8.06 2.64 -3.49
C ALA A 56 -9.24 2.79 -2.50
N LYS A 57 -9.27 3.87 -1.71
CA LYS A 57 -10.42 4.26 -0.87
C LYS A 57 -11.64 4.69 -1.69
N GLU A 58 -11.47 5.01 -2.98
CA GLU A 58 -12.57 5.11 -3.94
C GLU A 58 -12.47 3.94 -4.94
N PRO A 59 -12.92 2.73 -4.57
CA PRO A 59 -12.70 1.53 -5.37
C PRO A 59 -13.46 1.53 -6.70
N ARG A 60 -14.54 2.32 -6.85
CA ARG A 60 -15.30 2.38 -8.11
C ARG A 60 -14.48 3.02 -9.22
N LYS A 61 -13.57 3.94 -8.88
CA LYS A 61 -12.60 4.52 -9.83
C LYS A 61 -11.31 3.73 -9.90
N TRP A 62 -10.80 3.25 -8.75
CA TRP A 62 -9.38 2.90 -8.63
C TRP A 62 -9.09 1.44 -8.23
N ALA A 63 -10.09 0.54 -8.22
CA ALA A 63 -9.89 -0.86 -7.83
C ALA A 63 -8.79 -1.59 -8.62
N LYS A 64 -8.59 -1.24 -9.89
CA LYS A 64 -7.56 -1.86 -10.76
C LYS A 64 -6.12 -1.64 -10.29
N LEU A 65 -5.86 -0.73 -9.35
CA LEU A 65 -4.53 -0.57 -8.76
C LEU A 65 -4.06 -1.83 -8.04
N PHE A 66 -4.97 -2.65 -7.53
CA PHE A 66 -4.62 -3.94 -6.90
C PHE A 66 -4.20 -5.01 -7.91
N GLU A 67 -4.37 -4.77 -9.22
CA GLU A 67 -3.87 -5.65 -10.28
C GLU A 67 -2.44 -5.26 -10.71
N LEU A 68 -1.97 -4.08 -10.31
CA LEU A 68 -0.61 -3.60 -10.54
C LEU A 68 0.29 -4.00 -9.36
N ARG A 69 1.51 -4.45 -9.66
CA ARG A 69 2.53 -4.77 -8.65
C ARG A 69 3.77 -3.92 -8.83
N ALA A 70 4.21 -3.28 -7.77
CA ALA A 70 5.43 -2.49 -7.72
C ALA A 70 6.51 -3.17 -6.86
N SER A 71 7.74 -3.17 -7.36
CA SER A 71 8.94 -3.58 -6.61
C SER A 71 10.14 -2.72 -7.04
N PHE A 72 11.05 -2.39 -6.13
CA PHE A 72 12.28 -1.72 -6.55
C PHE A 72 13.17 -2.66 -7.39
N LEU A 73 13.94 -2.10 -8.32
CA LEU A 73 14.94 -2.85 -9.08
C LEU A 73 16.15 -3.25 -8.22
N GLU A 74 16.55 -2.37 -7.32
CA GLU A 74 17.55 -2.60 -6.28
C GLU A 74 16.97 -2.25 -4.90
N PRO A 75 17.44 -2.87 -3.80
CA PRO A 75 17.05 -2.47 -2.46
C PRO A 75 17.38 -0.98 -2.20
N PRO A 76 16.42 -0.15 -1.73
CA PRO A 76 16.69 1.19 -1.23
C PRO A 76 17.72 1.19 -0.10
N LEU A 77 18.59 2.20 -0.11
CA LEU A 77 19.59 2.46 0.93
C LEU A 77 19.33 3.81 1.60
N SER A 78 19.49 3.84 2.92
CA SER A 78 19.23 5.03 3.73
C SER A 78 20.17 6.18 3.33
N GLY A 79 19.61 7.37 3.09
CA GLY A 79 20.38 8.55 2.65
C GLY A 79 20.76 8.58 1.16
N GLU A 80 20.42 7.54 0.39
CA GLU A 80 20.66 7.50 -1.05
C GLU A 80 19.40 7.84 -1.87
N ARG A 81 19.59 8.11 -3.16
CA ARG A 81 18.47 8.27 -4.09
C ARG A 81 17.73 6.94 -4.23
N LEU A 82 16.40 6.99 -4.14
CA LEU A 82 15.59 5.79 -4.34
C LEU A 82 15.81 5.17 -5.74
N PRO A 83 16.00 3.84 -5.83
CA PRO A 83 16.08 3.13 -7.09
C PRO A 83 14.82 3.24 -7.94
N HIS A 84 14.93 2.91 -9.22
CA HIS A 84 13.75 2.81 -10.06
C HIS A 84 12.85 1.65 -9.61
N VAL A 85 11.55 1.80 -9.84
CA VAL A 85 10.55 0.79 -9.52
C VAL A 85 10.13 0.09 -10.81
N ARG A 86 10.05 -1.24 -10.77
CA ARG A 86 9.35 -2.03 -11.79
C ARG A 86 7.89 -2.13 -11.41
N ILE A 87 7.01 -1.81 -12.35
CA ILE A 87 5.57 -2.00 -12.26
C ILE A 87 5.19 -3.13 -13.21
N THR A 88 4.65 -4.22 -12.66
CA THR A 88 4.08 -5.33 -13.41
C THR A 88 2.60 -5.07 -13.63
N PHE A 89 2.18 -5.19 -14.89
CA PHE A 89 0.83 -4.93 -15.38
C PHE A 89 -0.03 -6.21 -15.32
N PRO A 90 -1.37 -6.09 -15.40
CA PRO A 90 -2.28 -7.24 -15.33
C PRO A 90 -2.08 -8.24 -16.47
N ASP A 91 -1.56 -7.78 -17.62
CA ASP A 91 -1.21 -8.58 -18.80
C ASP A 91 0.14 -9.33 -18.65
N GLY A 92 0.84 -9.14 -17.52
CA GLY A 92 2.15 -9.72 -17.24
C GLY A 92 3.33 -8.90 -17.79
N ARG A 93 3.08 -7.84 -18.58
CA ARG A 93 4.12 -6.91 -19.01
C ARG A 93 4.68 -6.17 -17.81
N SER A 94 5.90 -5.65 -17.92
CA SER A 94 6.45 -4.72 -16.93
C SER A 94 7.02 -3.48 -17.59
N MET A 95 6.96 -2.37 -16.86
CA MET A 95 7.67 -1.13 -17.17
C MET A 95 8.39 -0.63 -15.93
N THR A 96 9.42 0.18 -16.11
CA THR A 96 10.15 0.86 -15.05
C THR A 96 9.78 2.34 -14.98
N THR A 97 10.01 2.97 -13.83
CA THR A 97 9.82 4.42 -13.67
C THR A 97 10.80 5.29 -14.49
N ALA A 98 11.75 4.68 -15.20
CA ALA A 98 12.63 5.37 -16.15
C ALA A 98 12.07 5.39 -17.58
N GLU A 99 11.09 4.54 -17.90
CA GLU A 99 10.57 4.40 -19.25
C GLU A 99 9.59 5.51 -19.60
N ARG A 100 9.76 6.09 -20.80
CA ARG A 100 8.76 7.00 -21.38
C ARG A 100 7.49 6.20 -21.67
N GLY A 101 6.33 6.83 -21.52
CA GLY A 101 5.04 6.17 -21.76
C GLY A 101 4.42 5.52 -20.53
N LEU A 102 5.06 5.61 -19.36
CA LEU A 102 4.55 4.97 -18.15
C LEU A 102 3.20 5.54 -17.73
N ASP A 103 3.04 6.87 -17.75
CA ASP A 103 1.80 7.54 -17.38
C ASP A 103 0.64 7.15 -18.30
N GLU A 104 0.89 7.07 -19.62
CA GLU A 104 -0.08 6.59 -20.60
C GLU A 104 -0.46 5.13 -20.32
N ALA A 105 0.52 4.26 -20.13
CA ALA A 105 0.26 2.84 -19.85
C ALA A 105 -0.54 2.64 -18.55
N LEU A 106 -0.24 3.41 -17.50
CA LEU A 106 -0.99 3.38 -16.24
C LEU A 106 -2.41 3.92 -16.42
N SER A 107 -2.56 5.00 -17.18
CA SER A 107 -3.85 5.61 -17.51
C SER A 107 -4.76 4.63 -18.25
N ASP A 108 -4.21 3.87 -19.19
CA ASP A 108 -4.94 2.84 -19.95
C ASP A 108 -5.47 1.73 -19.03
N VAL A 109 -4.66 1.28 -18.06
CA VAL A 109 -5.09 0.27 -17.10
C VAL A 109 -6.24 0.80 -16.25
N VAL A 110 -6.06 1.96 -15.61
CA VAL A 110 -7.05 2.50 -14.66
C VAL A 110 -8.26 3.12 -15.35
N GLY A 111 -8.20 3.35 -16.67
CA GLY A 111 -9.29 3.91 -17.46
C GLY A 111 -9.47 5.42 -17.29
N ARG A 112 -8.46 6.12 -16.77
CA ARG A 112 -8.49 7.55 -16.47
C ARG A 112 -7.08 8.12 -16.52
N ARG A 113 -6.92 9.36 -16.99
CA ARG A 113 -5.59 10.00 -17.08
C ARG A 113 -5.02 10.20 -15.68
N VAL A 114 -3.84 9.64 -15.48
CA VAL A 114 -3.07 9.74 -14.24
C VAL A 114 -1.62 10.09 -14.56
N ALA A 115 -0.95 10.75 -13.62
CA ALA A 115 0.48 11.00 -13.67
C ALA A 115 1.19 10.26 -12.52
N PHE A 116 2.36 9.69 -12.80
CA PHE A 116 3.20 9.10 -11.78
C PHE A 116 3.92 10.19 -10.97
N ALA A 117 3.67 10.25 -9.67
CA ALA A 117 4.18 11.29 -8.79
C ALA A 117 5.33 10.77 -7.90
N THR A 118 6.43 11.52 -7.90
CA THR A 118 7.62 11.27 -7.05
C THR A 118 7.71 12.14 -5.80
N ALA A 119 6.77 13.06 -5.64
CA ALA A 119 6.61 13.89 -4.46
C ALA A 119 5.12 14.18 -4.27
N ALA A 120 4.68 14.24 -3.01
CA ALA A 120 3.33 14.63 -2.71
C ALA A 120 3.08 16.09 -3.14
N PRO A 121 1.88 16.42 -3.64
CA PRO A 121 1.46 17.82 -3.82
C PRO A 121 1.57 18.61 -2.51
N ASP A 122 1.71 19.94 -2.60
CA ASP A 122 1.84 20.82 -1.42
C ASP A 122 0.69 20.66 -0.41
N LYS A 123 -0.53 20.46 -0.93
CA LYS A 123 -1.74 20.21 -0.14
C LYS A 123 -2.39 18.92 -0.63
N PRO A 124 -1.85 17.76 -0.26
CA PRO A 124 -2.31 16.49 -0.81
C PRO A 124 -3.71 16.18 -0.26
N SER A 125 -4.57 15.66 -1.12
CA SER A 125 -5.89 15.17 -0.76
C SER A 125 -6.25 13.96 -1.61
N LEU A 126 -7.20 13.16 -1.14
CA LEU A 126 -7.71 11.98 -1.83
C LEU A 126 -9.23 11.89 -1.73
N GLU A 127 -9.84 11.09 -2.59
CA GLU A 127 -11.26 10.72 -2.48
C GLU A 127 -11.42 9.45 -1.63
N GLU A 128 -12.42 9.45 -0.74
CA GLU A 128 -12.81 8.30 0.08
C GLU A 128 -14.30 7.98 -0.11
N TYR A 129 -14.59 6.73 -0.49
CA TYR A 129 -15.96 6.23 -0.56
C TYR A 129 -16.38 5.64 0.78
N TRP A 130 -17.53 6.09 1.24
CA TRP A 130 -18.19 5.59 2.45
C TRP A 130 -19.30 4.62 2.05
N PRO A 131 -19.15 3.31 2.31
CA PRO A 131 -20.21 2.33 2.01
C PRO A 131 -21.42 2.52 2.94
N ASP A 132 -22.57 1.97 2.55
CA ASP A 132 -23.76 1.91 3.42
C ASP A 132 -23.55 0.98 4.62
N ILE A 133 -22.90 1.48 5.67
CA ILE A 133 -22.69 0.76 6.92
C ILE A 133 -23.23 1.59 8.07
N GLU A 134 -24.04 0.95 8.91
CA GLU A 134 -24.58 1.59 10.10
C GLU A 134 -23.48 2.04 11.06
N GLY A 135 -23.59 3.29 11.55
CA GLY A 135 -22.63 3.89 12.49
C GLY A 135 -21.51 4.71 11.85
N LEU A 136 -21.38 4.71 10.52
CA LEU A 136 -20.45 5.62 9.83
C LEU A 136 -20.99 7.06 9.74
N THR A 137 -20.07 8.03 9.72
CA THR A 137 -20.36 9.48 9.60
C THR A 137 -21.11 9.79 8.30
N TYR A 138 -20.67 9.19 7.20
CA TYR A 138 -21.28 9.29 5.88
C TYR A 138 -21.67 7.89 5.38
N ARG A 139 -22.61 7.82 4.43
CA ARG A 139 -23.05 6.58 3.79
C ARG A 139 -23.34 6.84 2.32
N GLU A 140 -23.00 5.88 1.47
CA GLU A 140 -23.14 5.95 0.00
C GLU A 140 -22.64 7.26 -0.62
N THR A 141 -21.53 7.79 -0.09
CA THR A 141 -21.02 9.12 -0.43
C THR A 141 -19.52 9.10 -0.66
N VAL A 142 -19.02 9.98 -1.53
CA VAL A 142 -17.59 10.28 -1.67
C VAL A 142 -17.26 11.56 -0.95
N THR A 143 -16.21 11.55 -0.15
CA THR A 143 -15.65 12.73 0.50
C THR A 143 -14.25 13.01 0.00
N ASP A 144 -13.83 14.27 0.17
CA ASP A 144 -12.45 14.69 -0.05
C ASP A 144 -11.74 14.76 1.28
N GLU A 145 -10.69 13.95 1.43
CA GLU A 145 -9.93 13.82 2.67
C GLU A 145 -8.55 14.46 2.49
N ALA A 146 -8.18 15.33 3.44
CA ALA A 146 -6.84 15.89 3.50
C ALA A 146 -5.83 14.80 3.87
N MET A 147 -4.64 14.88 3.28
CA MET A 147 -3.51 14.02 3.62
C MET A 147 -2.43 14.84 4.35
N PRO A 148 -1.62 14.21 5.21
CA PRO A 148 -0.43 14.86 5.76
C PRO A 148 0.50 15.39 4.66
N GLU A 149 1.07 16.58 4.88
CA GLU A 149 1.99 17.20 3.92
C GLU A 149 3.30 16.40 3.77
N GLY A 150 3.89 16.47 2.58
CA GLY A 150 5.20 15.85 2.31
C GLY A 150 5.21 14.33 2.22
N THR A 151 4.05 13.67 2.23
CA THR A 151 3.95 12.20 2.20
C THR A 151 2.73 11.69 1.44
N PHE A 152 2.79 10.43 0.99
CA PHE A 152 1.65 9.71 0.40
C PHE A 152 0.94 8.79 1.40
N PHE A 153 1.42 8.72 2.64
CA PHE A 153 0.69 8.09 3.75
C PHE A 153 -0.56 8.92 4.10
N ASP A 154 -1.63 8.24 4.48
CA ASP A 154 -2.91 8.85 4.87
C ASP A 154 -3.15 8.77 6.38
N LEU A 155 -2.69 7.71 7.05
CA LEU A 155 -2.91 7.52 8.48
C LEU A 155 -1.64 7.07 9.23
N GLY A 156 -1.10 5.90 8.88
CA GLY A 156 -0.02 5.25 9.63
C GLY A 156 1.17 4.90 8.75
N LEU A 157 2.37 5.11 9.29
CA LEU A 157 3.65 4.86 8.60
C LEU A 157 4.07 3.38 8.58
N VAL A 158 3.53 2.58 9.50
CA VAL A 158 3.77 1.12 9.58
C VAL A 158 2.45 0.43 9.89
N HIS A 159 2.09 -0.57 9.09
CA HIS A 159 0.93 -1.43 9.32
C HIS A 159 1.38 -2.82 9.77
N VAL A 160 0.96 -3.23 10.97
CA VAL A 160 1.20 -4.57 11.53
C VAL A 160 -0.08 -5.38 11.48
N LEU A 161 0.00 -6.61 10.98
CA LEU A 161 -1.12 -7.56 10.93
C LEU A 161 -0.73 -8.86 11.63
N THR A 162 -1.65 -9.43 12.41
CA THR A 162 -1.39 -10.71 13.08
C THR A 162 -2.01 -11.89 12.32
N THR A 163 -1.39 -13.06 12.38
CA THR A 163 -1.99 -14.29 11.86
C THR A 163 -3.28 -14.62 12.61
N ALA A 164 -3.32 -14.40 13.93
CA ALA A 164 -4.52 -14.59 14.74
C ALA A 164 -5.72 -13.76 14.25
N THR A 165 -5.51 -12.52 13.79
CA THR A 165 -6.56 -11.71 13.16
C THR A 165 -7.08 -12.36 11.88
N LEU A 166 -6.19 -12.86 11.03
CA LEU A 166 -6.57 -13.51 9.77
C LEU A 166 -7.32 -14.83 10.01
N ASP A 167 -6.87 -15.62 10.98
CA ASP A 167 -7.52 -16.88 11.35
C ASP A 167 -8.90 -16.62 11.92
N ARG A 168 -9.05 -15.60 12.78
CA ARG A 168 -10.36 -15.21 13.30
C ARG A 168 -11.32 -14.76 12.19
N LEU A 169 -10.83 -14.02 11.20
CA LEU A 169 -11.64 -13.63 10.04
C LEU A 169 -12.10 -14.86 9.23
N ARG A 170 -11.21 -15.85 9.02
CA ARG A 170 -11.55 -17.12 8.35
C ARG A 170 -12.59 -17.92 9.11
N GLU A 171 -12.50 -17.98 10.44
CA GLU A 171 -13.52 -18.63 11.28
C GLU A 171 -14.89 -17.97 11.16
N LEU A 172 -14.91 -16.62 11.22
CA LEU A 172 -16.15 -15.84 11.19
C LEU A 172 -16.82 -15.87 9.82
N HIS A 173 -16.04 -15.98 8.74
CA HIS A 173 -16.57 -16.03 7.39
C HIS A 173 -15.72 -16.96 6.50
N PRO A 174 -15.95 -18.30 6.58
CA PRO A 174 -15.12 -19.30 5.91
C PRO A 174 -15.10 -19.23 4.38
N GLN A 175 -16.13 -18.63 3.77
CA GLN A 175 -16.19 -18.41 2.32
C GLN A 175 -15.32 -17.23 1.87
N GLY A 176 -14.78 -16.45 2.81
CA GLY A 176 -13.95 -15.28 2.54
C GLY A 176 -12.52 -15.65 2.21
N ARG A 177 -11.90 -14.86 1.33
CA ARG A 177 -10.47 -15.00 0.98
C ARG A 177 -9.66 -13.92 1.67
N TYR A 178 -9.03 -14.30 2.79
CA TYR A 178 -8.22 -13.43 3.64
C TYR A 178 -6.73 -13.62 3.35
N GLU A 179 -6.30 -13.02 2.25
CA GLU A 179 -4.90 -13.03 1.81
C GLU A 179 -4.15 -11.85 2.45
N VAL A 180 -3.04 -12.13 3.15
CA VAL A 180 -2.17 -11.11 3.79
C VAL A 180 -1.92 -9.93 2.85
N ARG A 181 -1.58 -10.21 1.59
CA ARG A 181 -1.20 -9.22 0.59
C ARG A 181 -2.33 -8.22 0.27
N ARG A 182 -3.60 -8.57 0.51
CA ARG A 182 -4.75 -7.66 0.29
C ARG A 182 -4.92 -6.63 1.41
N PHE A 183 -4.48 -6.93 2.62
CA PHE A 183 -4.47 -6.00 3.75
C PHE A 183 -3.28 -5.04 3.70
N ARG A 184 -2.31 -5.33 2.84
CA ARG A 184 -1.10 -4.54 2.61
C ARG A 184 -0.35 -4.16 3.91
N PRO A 185 -0.12 -5.10 4.86
CA PRO A 185 0.69 -4.83 6.04
C PRO A 185 2.16 -4.69 5.64
N ASN A 186 2.95 -3.99 6.45
CA ASN A 186 4.41 -4.01 6.35
C ASN A 186 5.01 -5.20 7.12
N ILE A 187 4.40 -5.57 8.25
CA ILE A 187 4.90 -6.62 9.14
C ILE A 187 3.74 -7.57 9.45
N VAL A 188 3.98 -8.87 9.29
CA VAL A 188 3.06 -9.92 9.74
C VAL A 188 3.66 -10.63 10.93
N VAL A 189 2.87 -10.76 11.99
CA VAL A 189 3.30 -11.33 13.27
C VAL A 189 2.46 -12.56 13.60
N ALA A 190 3.11 -13.66 13.95
CA ALA A 190 2.47 -14.83 14.54
C ALA A 190 2.65 -14.84 16.06
N SER A 191 1.56 -15.00 16.80
CA SER A 191 1.60 -15.16 18.26
C SER A 191 2.14 -16.54 18.64
N ALA A 192 2.83 -16.64 19.77
CA ALA A 192 3.23 -17.93 20.33
C ALA A 192 1.96 -18.74 20.69
N GLY A 193 1.82 -19.93 20.09
CA GLY A 193 0.68 -20.84 20.31
C GLY A 193 -0.27 -21.01 19.12
N SER A 194 0.00 -20.38 17.97
CA SER A 194 -0.80 -20.52 16.73
C SER A 194 -0.11 -21.33 15.62
N ALA A 195 0.88 -22.16 15.97
CA ALA A 195 1.63 -23.00 15.03
C ALA A 195 1.04 -24.42 14.91
#